data_AF-A0A1Q5FEY6-F1
#
_entry.id   AF-A0A1Q5FEY6-F1
#
_cell.length_a   1.000
_cell.length_b   1.000
_cell.length_c   1.000
_cell.angle_alpha   90.00
_cell.angle_beta   90.00
_cell.angle_gamma   90.00
#
_symmetry.space_group_name_H-M   'P 1'
#
loop_
_entity.id
_entity.type
_entity.pdbx_description
1 polymer ?
#
loop_
_entity_poly.entity_id
_entity_poly.type
_entity_poly.pdbx_seq_one_letter_code
_entity_poly.pdbx_strand_id
1 'polypeptide(L)'
;MTTPSVTTDYGTDPFDRQSPKWTGGDNLSQWENSPYNPNFKHYNEGRLTAQADKLLALNEDLGGKGVRYMVSNEWGAAHVNEVLSKAFPEAYASGQLKAYHVPGNGMSGMGSWLQ
;
A
#
# COMPACT_ATOMS: atom_id res chain seq x y z
N MET A 1 -22.41 0.04 24.26
CA MET A 1 -20.97 -0.14 23.98
C MET A 1 -20.72 0.45 22.62
N THR A 2 -20.11 1.64 22.57
CA THR A 2 -19.89 2.39 21.34
C THR A 2 -18.54 1.98 20.77
N THR A 3 -18.51 1.34 19.61
CA THR A 3 -17.27 1.08 18.86
C THR A 3 -16.65 2.42 18.48
N PRO A 4 -15.37 2.69 18.80
CA PRO A 4 -14.71 3.90 18.33
C PRO A 4 -14.50 3.79 16.82
N SER A 5 -15.18 4.64 16.07
CA SER A 5 -14.83 4.94 14.69
C SER A 5 -13.43 5.52 14.67
N VAL A 6 -12.50 4.86 13.97
CA VAL A 6 -11.18 5.41 13.68
C VAL A 6 -11.39 6.60 12.75
N THR A 7 -11.47 7.80 13.33
CA THR A 7 -11.31 9.04 12.59
C THR A 7 -9.85 9.10 12.15
N THR A 8 -9.58 8.77 10.89
CA THR A 8 -8.28 9.09 10.29
C THR A 8 -8.18 10.61 10.24
N ASP A 9 -7.40 11.16 11.17
CA ASP A 9 -7.03 12.57 11.19
C ASP A 9 -6.25 12.89 9.91
N TYR A 10 -6.88 13.63 8.99
CA TYR A 10 -6.26 14.11 7.74
C TYR A 10 -5.25 15.26 7.98
N GLY A 11 -4.90 15.55 9.24
CA GLY A 11 -4.14 16.74 9.61
C GLY A 11 -2.62 16.62 9.52
N THR A 12 -2.04 15.41 9.44
CA THR A 12 -0.57 15.23 9.41
C THR A 12 -0.10 13.97 8.67
N ASP A 13 -0.73 13.59 7.55
CA ASP A 13 -0.16 12.48 6.75
C ASP A 13 1.16 12.93 6.09
N PRO A 14 2.31 12.27 6.37
CA PRO A 14 3.56 12.58 5.67
C PRO A 14 3.53 12.23 4.16
N PHE A 15 2.44 11.64 3.65
CA PHE A 15 2.27 11.31 2.23
C PHE A 15 1.01 11.96 1.65
N ASP A 16 1.15 12.57 0.47
CA ASP A 16 0.02 13.20 -0.22
C ASP A 16 -0.72 12.21 -1.15
N ARG A 17 -0.13 11.03 -1.43
CA ARG A 17 -0.72 9.99 -2.27
C ARG A 17 -0.77 8.67 -1.55
N GLN A 18 -1.89 7.97 -1.71
CA GLN A 18 -2.12 6.67 -1.10
C GLN A 18 -2.57 5.65 -2.15
N SER A 19 -2.02 4.44 -2.10
CA SER A 19 -2.38 3.33 -2.97
C SER A 19 -2.77 2.10 -2.14
N PRO A 20 -4.07 1.78 -2.02
CA PRO A 20 -4.51 0.58 -1.31
C PRO A 20 -4.19 -0.70 -2.09
N LYS A 21 -3.86 -1.75 -1.35
CA LYS A 21 -3.62 -3.11 -1.82
C LYS A 21 -4.31 -4.09 -0.90
N TRP A 22 -5.41 -4.66 -1.38
CA TRP A 22 -6.01 -5.81 -0.73
C TRP A 22 -5.15 -7.05 -0.99
N THR A 23 -4.55 -7.56 0.07
CA THR A 23 -3.65 -8.72 0.08
C THR A 23 -4.14 -9.83 1.00
N GLY A 24 -5.43 -9.81 1.38
CA GLY A 24 -6.01 -10.67 2.41
C GLY A 24 -6.17 -9.96 3.76
N GLY A 25 -7.00 -10.48 4.65
CA GLY A 25 -7.13 -10.04 6.04
C GLY A 25 -6.05 -10.64 6.93
N ASP A 26 -6.40 -10.99 8.18
CA ASP A 26 -5.41 -11.21 9.25
C ASP A 26 -4.70 -12.58 9.23
N ASN A 27 -4.90 -13.43 8.21
CA ASN A 27 -4.38 -14.79 8.17
C ASN A 27 -3.43 -15.04 6.99
N LEU A 28 -2.36 -15.82 7.21
CA LEU A 28 -1.37 -16.18 6.19
C LEU A 28 -1.99 -16.86 4.97
N SER A 29 -2.98 -17.73 5.17
CA SER A 29 -3.68 -18.41 4.07
C SER A 29 -4.40 -17.45 3.11
N GLN A 30 -4.76 -16.25 3.58
CA GLN A 30 -5.36 -15.22 2.73
C GLN A 30 -4.29 -14.49 1.91
N TRP A 31 -3.10 -14.31 2.47
CA TRP A 31 -1.92 -13.84 1.72
C TRP A 31 -1.49 -14.84 0.65
N GLU A 32 -1.51 -16.14 0.92
CA GLU A 32 -1.16 -17.19 -0.06
C GLU A 32 -2.03 -17.16 -1.32
N ASN A 33 -3.27 -16.72 -1.19
CA ASN A 33 -4.22 -16.57 -2.29
C ASN A 33 -4.24 -15.16 -2.90
N SER A 34 -3.39 -14.25 -2.42
CA SER A 34 -3.32 -12.86 -2.88
C SER A 34 -2.73 -12.76 -4.29
N PRO A 35 -3.29 -11.92 -5.19
CA PRO A 35 -2.69 -11.66 -6.48
C PRO A 35 -1.34 -10.91 -6.38
N TYR A 36 -0.99 -10.43 -5.19
CA TYR A 36 0.28 -9.78 -4.90
C TYR A 36 1.32 -10.73 -4.30
N ASN A 37 0.97 -12.00 -4.06
CA ASN A 37 1.91 -13.01 -3.57
C ASN A 37 2.75 -13.58 -4.72
N PRO A 38 4.10 -13.65 -4.60
CA PRO A 38 4.98 -14.22 -5.63
C PRO A 38 4.61 -15.61 -6.13
N ASN A 39 4.03 -16.44 -5.27
CA ASN A 39 3.63 -17.81 -5.58
C ASN A 39 2.26 -17.90 -6.28
N PHE A 40 1.54 -16.78 -6.40
CA PHE A 40 0.26 -16.75 -7.09
C PHE A 40 0.47 -16.80 -8.61
N LYS A 41 -0.26 -17.69 -9.31
CA LYS A 41 -0.12 -17.94 -10.75
C LYS A 41 -0.24 -16.72 -11.68
N HIS A 42 -0.83 -15.62 -11.21
CA HIS A 42 -1.01 -14.38 -11.97
C HIS A 42 -0.24 -13.19 -11.35
N TYR A 43 0.65 -13.48 -10.41
CA TYR A 43 1.52 -12.46 -9.85
C TYR A 43 2.36 -11.80 -10.93
N ASN A 44 2.51 -10.48 -10.81
CA ASN A 44 3.33 -9.69 -11.71
C ASN A 44 3.94 -8.53 -10.93
N GLU A 45 5.19 -8.69 -10.51
CA GLU A 45 5.98 -7.66 -9.84
C GLU A 45 6.07 -6.37 -10.66
N GLY A 46 6.20 -6.50 -11.99
CA GLY A 46 6.27 -5.37 -12.92
C GLY A 46 5.04 -4.46 -12.89
N ARG A 47 3.86 -4.99 -12.55
CA ARG A 47 2.66 -4.14 -12.36
C ARG A 47 2.77 -3.28 -11.10
N LEU A 48 3.37 -3.81 -10.04
CA LEU A 48 3.57 -3.06 -8.80
C LEU A 48 4.60 -1.95 -9.00
N THR A 49 5.72 -2.24 -9.65
CA THR A 49 6.77 -1.25 -9.91
C THR A 49 6.33 -0.20 -10.94
N ALA A 50 5.66 -0.59 -12.03
CA ALA A 50 5.15 0.37 -13.01
C ALA A 50 4.07 1.31 -12.42
N GLN A 51 3.31 0.84 -11.43
CA GLN A 51 2.40 1.73 -10.71
C GLN A 51 3.15 2.69 -9.80
N ALA A 52 4.17 2.22 -9.07
CA ALA A 52 4.95 3.05 -8.17
C ALA A 52 5.68 4.17 -8.92
N ASP A 53 6.26 3.84 -10.08
CA ASP A 53 6.90 4.80 -10.99
C ASP A 53 5.95 5.94 -11.39
N LYS A 54 4.74 5.60 -11.86
CA LYS A 54 3.72 6.59 -12.23
C LYS A 54 3.25 7.45 -11.06
N LEU A 55 3.10 6.85 -9.87
CA LEU A 55 2.68 7.58 -8.68
C LEU A 55 3.78 8.51 -8.18
N LEU A 56 5.05 8.12 -8.28
CA LEU A 56 6.19 8.96 -7.95
C LEU A 56 6.33 10.13 -8.92
N ALA A 57 6.23 9.90 -10.23
CA ALA A 57 6.24 10.97 -11.23
C ALA A 57 5.09 11.97 -10.99
N LEU A 58 3.86 11.46 -10.78
CA LEU A 58 2.73 12.30 -10.41
C LEU A 58 2.94 13.04 -9.08
N ASN A 59 3.67 12.44 -8.13
CA ASN A 59 4.02 13.06 -6.86
C ASN A 59 4.95 14.25 -7.05
N GLU A 60 6.00 14.07 -7.83
CA GLU A 60 6.97 15.10 -8.17
C GLU A 60 6.30 16.27 -8.90
N ASP A 61 5.49 15.99 -9.92
CA ASP A 61 4.82 17.00 -10.75
C ASP A 61 3.91 17.95 -9.95
N LEU A 62 3.34 17.47 -8.84
CA LEU A 62 2.47 18.28 -7.97
C LEU A 62 3.20 18.78 -6.70
N GLY A 63 4.52 18.60 -6.61
CA GLY A 63 5.30 19.00 -5.43
C GLY A 63 4.91 18.27 -4.14
N GLY A 64 4.44 17.03 -4.26
CA GLY A 64 3.95 16.24 -3.13
C GLY A 64 5.07 15.61 -2.29
N LYS A 65 4.73 15.21 -1.07
CA LYS A 65 5.66 14.68 -0.08
C LYS A 65 6.04 13.21 -0.29
N GLY A 66 5.25 12.45 -1.04
CA GLY A 66 5.52 11.04 -1.33
C GLY A 66 4.28 10.19 -1.60
N VAL A 67 4.52 8.90 -1.80
CA VAL A 67 3.54 7.84 -2.08
C VAL A 67 3.56 6.78 -0.98
N ARG A 68 2.40 6.53 -0.39
CA ARG A 68 2.17 5.45 0.58
C ARG A 68 1.40 4.29 -0.05
N TYR A 69 1.88 3.07 0.12
CA TYR A 69 1.09 1.86 -0.14
C TYR A 69 0.44 1.38 1.16
N MET A 70 -0.88 1.22 1.16
CA MET A 70 -1.62 0.66 2.30
C MET A 70 -1.98 -0.78 1.98
N VAL A 71 -1.45 -1.73 2.74
CA VAL A 71 -1.52 -3.16 2.42
C VAL A 71 -2.24 -3.92 3.52
N SER A 72 -3.23 -4.77 3.18
CA SER A 72 -4.21 -5.26 4.17
C SER A 72 -3.72 -6.40 5.05
N ASN A 73 -2.58 -6.97 4.68
CA ASN A 73 -1.97 -8.11 5.34
C ASN A 73 -0.48 -7.82 5.60
N GLU A 74 0.03 -8.24 6.75
CA GLU A 74 1.42 -7.97 7.16
C GLU A 74 2.48 -8.61 6.24
N TRP A 75 2.27 -9.86 5.80
CA TRP A 75 3.18 -10.52 4.85
C TRP A 75 3.14 -9.86 3.49
N GLY A 76 1.95 -9.41 3.08
CA GLY A 76 1.80 -8.58 1.88
C GLY A 76 2.55 -7.26 1.98
N ALA A 77 2.47 -6.58 3.13
CA ALA A 77 3.18 -5.31 3.35
C ALA A 77 4.70 -5.51 3.34
N ALA A 78 5.20 -6.60 3.92
CA ALA A 78 6.61 -6.96 3.88
C ALA A 78 7.09 -7.19 2.44
N HIS A 79 6.35 -7.98 1.66
CA HIS A 79 6.69 -8.24 0.25
C HIS A 79 6.67 -6.97 -0.60
N VAL A 80 5.65 -6.13 -0.44
CA VAL A 80 5.59 -4.85 -1.17
C VAL A 80 6.77 -3.96 -0.79
N ASN A 81 7.14 -3.87 0.49
CA ASN A 81 8.33 -3.10 0.90
C ASN A 81 9.62 -3.64 0.28
N GLU A 82 9.80 -4.96 0.22
CA GLU A 82 10.95 -5.58 -0.46
C GLU A 82 11.03 -5.14 -1.92
N VAL A 83 9.94 -5.30 -2.68
CA VAL A 83 9.88 -4.91 -4.10
C VAL A 83 10.17 -3.42 -4.28
N LEU A 84 9.53 -2.55 -3.48
CA LEU A 84 9.71 -1.10 -3.61
C LEU A 84 11.13 -0.66 -3.25
N SER A 85 11.73 -1.23 -2.20
CA SER A 85 13.10 -0.91 -1.79
C SER A 85 14.15 -1.32 -2.82
N LYS A 86 13.92 -2.43 -3.53
CA LYS A 86 14.80 -2.91 -4.60
C LYS A 86 14.66 -2.10 -5.89
N ALA A 87 13.43 -1.77 -6.27
CA ALA A 87 13.15 -1.07 -7.53
C ALA A 87 13.40 0.45 -7.45
N PHE A 88 13.16 1.06 -6.28
CA PHE A 88 13.26 2.52 -6.07
C PHE A 88 14.08 2.83 -4.81
N PRO A 89 15.37 2.45 -4.77
CA PRO A 89 16.19 2.51 -3.55
C PRO A 89 16.28 3.92 -2.96
N GLU A 90 16.40 4.94 -3.81
CA GLU A 90 16.51 6.34 -3.36
C GLU A 90 15.19 6.86 -2.76
N ALA A 91 14.08 6.71 -3.48
CA ALA A 91 12.75 7.14 -3.01
C ALA A 91 12.31 6.37 -1.75
N TYR A 92 12.73 5.11 -1.62
CA TYR A 92 12.45 4.31 -0.43
C TYR A 92 13.31 4.75 0.76
N ALA A 93 14.62 4.98 0.56
CA ALA A 93 15.53 5.43 1.60
C ALA A 93 15.20 6.84 2.11
N SER A 94 14.73 7.74 1.24
CA SER A 94 14.28 9.08 1.61
C SER A 94 12.94 9.09 2.35
N GLY A 95 12.22 7.97 2.34
CA GLY A 95 10.87 7.86 2.90
C GLY A 95 9.77 8.41 2.00
N GLN A 96 10.08 8.83 0.77
CA GLN A 96 9.09 9.27 -0.22
C GLN A 96 8.23 8.12 -0.76
N LEU A 97 8.68 6.88 -0.61
CA LEU A 97 7.94 5.69 -1.03
C LEU A 97 7.99 4.63 0.08
N LYS A 98 6.84 4.17 0.57
CA LYS A 98 6.82 3.10 1.57
C LYS A 98 5.50 2.35 1.60
N ALA A 99 5.53 1.08 1.99
CA ALA A 99 4.32 0.31 2.25
C ALA A 99 4.10 0.14 3.76
N TYR A 100 2.84 0.27 4.18
CA TYR A 100 2.40 0.12 5.55
C TYR A 100 1.30 -0.92 5.61
N HIS A 101 1.38 -1.79 6.60
CA HIS A 101 0.28 -2.68 6.93
C HIS A 101 -0.87 -1.85 7.55
N VAL A 102 -2.06 -2.00 6.99
CA VAL A 102 -3.31 -1.44 7.51
C VAL A 102 -4.29 -2.60 7.66
N PRO A 103 -4.70 -3.00 8.88
CA PRO A 103 -5.51 -4.19 9.09
C PRO A 103 -6.75 -4.22 8.20
N GLY A 104 -7.18 -5.40 7.75
CA GLY A 104 -8.29 -5.58 6.80
C GLY A 104 -9.57 -4.85 7.20
N ASN A 105 -9.91 -4.82 8.50
CA ASN A 105 -11.05 -4.05 9.02
C ASN A 105 -10.92 -2.53 8.81
N GLY A 106 -9.70 -1.99 8.77
CA GLY A 106 -9.39 -0.60 8.45
C GLY A 106 -9.50 -0.25 6.96
N MET A 107 -9.45 -1.24 6.06
CA MET A 107 -9.71 -1.05 4.63
C MET A 107 -11.20 -1.17 4.25
N SER A 108 -12.05 -1.71 5.12
CA SER A 108 -13.51 -1.80 4.90
C SER A 108 -14.16 -0.43 4.64
N GLY A 109 -13.55 0.66 5.12
CA GLY A 109 -13.98 2.04 4.83
C GLY A 109 -13.62 2.55 3.44
N MET A 110 -12.76 1.86 2.68
CA MET A 110 -12.39 2.24 1.31
C MET A 110 -13.39 1.72 0.26
N GLY A 111 -14.33 0.86 0.66
CA GLY A 111 -15.41 0.36 -0.20
C GLY A 111 -16.34 1.46 -0.73
N SER A 112 -16.47 2.60 -0.02
CA SER A 112 -17.29 3.73 -0.51
C SER A 112 -16.59 4.62 -1.55
N TRP A 113 -15.32 4.34 -1.89
CA TRP A 113 -14.55 5.09 -2.90
C TRP A 113 -14.45 4.36 -4.24
N LEU A 114 -14.94 3.12 -4.33
CA LEU A 114 -14.93 2.29 -5.55
C LEU A 114 -16.31 2.17 -6.22
N GLN A 115 -17.25 3.06 -5.89
CA GLN A 115 -18.50 3.24 -6.65
C GLN A 115 -18.41 4.43 -7.59
#